data_AF-A0A231GV37-F1
#
_entry.id   AF-A0A231GV37-F1
#
_cell.length_a   1.000
_cell.length_b   1.000
_cell.length_c   1.000
_cell.angle_alpha   90.00
_cell.angle_beta   90.00
_cell.angle_gamma   90.00
#
_symmetry.space_group_name_H-M   'P 1'
#
loop_
_entity.id
_entity.type
_entity.pdbx_description
1 polymer ?
#
loop_
_entity_poly.entity_id
_entity_poly.type
_entity_poly.pdbx_seq_one_letter_code
_entity_poly.pdbx_strand_id
1 'polypeptide(L)'
;MISPDALPLGQVPQGPVTSYRCRVEDSWIDFNDHMNAMYYGIVVYQGQERFSTLIGMGADYTERTGLGKVVVQSTLGFEHEMRRGDDLEVRSWLLGVDDKRLHVLHEVFSITDGRRAAVSEQLDLHFDLASRRTCPMPPEQREYLNRFSHTQISGGLPAGIGRRVCGPSARDAAPGRI
;
A
#
# COMPACT_ATOMS: atom_id res chain seq x y z
N MET A 1 17.89 -10.90 -12.41
CA MET A 1 16.67 -11.21 -13.17
C MET A 1 15.47 -10.91 -12.31
N ILE A 2 14.64 -9.97 -12.74
CA ILE A 2 13.36 -9.64 -12.08
C ILE A 2 12.49 -10.90 -11.93
N SER A 3 11.71 -10.98 -10.85
CA SER A 3 10.75 -12.08 -10.64
C SER A 3 9.79 -12.23 -11.82
N PRO A 4 9.47 -13.46 -12.28
CA PRO A 4 8.49 -13.69 -13.34
C PRO A 4 7.06 -13.27 -12.92
N ASP A 5 6.79 -13.17 -11.62
CA ASP A 5 5.51 -12.72 -11.08
C ASP A 5 5.36 -11.19 -11.07
N ALA A 6 6.44 -10.47 -11.41
CA ALA A 6 6.42 -9.01 -11.52
C ALA A 6 5.67 -8.57 -12.77
N LEU A 7 4.98 -7.44 -12.68
CA LEU A 7 4.34 -6.83 -13.85
C LEU A 7 5.41 -6.41 -14.87
N PRO A 8 5.28 -6.80 -16.15
CA PRO A 8 6.12 -6.27 -17.20
C PRO A 8 6.01 -4.74 -17.26
N LEU A 9 7.13 -4.04 -17.46
CA LEU A 9 7.15 -2.56 -17.46
C LEU A 9 6.19 -1.94 -18.49
N GLY A 10 5.93 -2.61 -19.62
CA GLY A 10 4.95 -2.17 -20.62
C GLY A 10 3.48 -2.32 -20.20
N GLN A 11 3.21 -2.94 -19.06
CA GLN A 11 1.87 -3.15 -18.49
C GLN A 11 1.66 -2.36 -17.20
N VAL A 12 2.65 -1.61 -16.73
CA VAL A 12 2.51 -0.74 -15.56
C VAL A 12 1.60 0.43 -15.93
N PRO A 13 0.49 0.66 -15.22
CA PRO A 13 -0.41 1.77 -15.52
C PRO A 13 0.18 3.11 -15.10
N GLN A 14 -0.27 4.18 -15.77
CA GLN A 14 -0.11 5.55 -15.29
C GLN A 14 -1.12 5.79 -14.17
N GLY A 15 -0.75 5.41 -12.95
CA GLY A 15 -1.61 5.43 -11.78
C GLY A 15 -1.40 4.19 -10.89
N PRO A 16 -2.34 3.90 -9.97
CA PRO A 16 -2.21 2.75 -9.11
C PRO A 16 -2.47 1.45 -9.86
N VAL A 17 -2.00 0.35 -9.29
CA VAL A 17 -2.43 -1.01 -9.67
C VAL A 17 -3.43 -1.51 -8.64
N THR A 18 -4.54 -2.11 -9.07
CA THR A 18 -5.42 -2.87 -8.17
C THR A 18 -4.68 -4.12 -7.71
N SER A 19 -4.25 -4.11 -6.45
CA SER A 19 -3.43 -5.17 -5.85
C SER A 19 -4.25 -6.25 -5.13
N TYR A 20 -5.44 -5.91 -4.64
CA TYR A 20 -6.26 -6.84 -3.87
C TYR A 20 -7.73 -6.48 -3.93
N ARG A 21 -8.61 -7.49 -3.82
CA ARG A 21 -10.06 -7.35 -3.70
C ARG A 21 -10.59 -8.32 -2.66
N CYS A 22 -11.57 -7.89 -1.88
CA CYS A 22 -12.24 -8.73 -0.89
C CYS A 22 -13.66 -8.22 -0.63
N ARG A 23 -14.42 -9.01 0.12
CA ARG A 23 -15.74 -8.63 0.63
C ARG A 23 -15.64 -8.47 2.15
N VAL A 24 -16.33 -7.47 2.70
CA VAL A 24 -16.37 -7.27 4.16
C VAL A 24 -17.16 -8.39 4.81
N GLU A 25 -16.47 -9.20 5.60
CA GLU A 25 -17.06 -10.34 6.31
C GLU A 25 -17.86 -9.90 7.53
N ASP A 26 -18.86 -10.70 7.93
CA ASP A 26 -19.67 -10.47 9.12
C ASP A 26 -18.82 -10.36 10.39
N SER A 27 -17.77 -11.16 10.47
CA SER A 27 -16.81 -11.18 11.59
C SER A 27 -15.96 -9.91 11.69
N TRP A 28 -15.98 -9.04 10.67
CA TRP A 28 -15.20 -7.79 10.66
C TRP A 28 -15.94 -6.61 11.28
N ILE A 29 -17.24 -6.77 11.54
CA ILE A 29 -18.11 -5.71 12.04
C ILE A 29 -17.99 -5.62 13.56
N ASP A 30 -17.76 -4.41 14.08
CA ASP A 30 -17.72 -4.17 15.51
C ASP A 30 -19.06 -3.66 16.07
N PHE A 31 -19.04 -3.25 17.34
CA PHE A 31 -20.21 -2.77 18.07
C PHE A 31 -20.76 -1.43 17.53
N ASN A 32 -20.02 -0.71 16.67
CA ASN A 32 -20.50 0.49 15.99
C ASN A 32 -21.23 0.16 14.67
N ASP A 33 -21.41 -1.13 14.36
CA ASP A 33 -22.10 -1.62 13.17
C ASP A 33 -21.41 -1.27 11.83
N HIS A 34 -20.09 -1.07 11.86
CA HIS A 34 -19.24 -0.93 10.68
C HIS A 34 -17.98 -1.77 10.81
N MET A 35 -17.22 -1.88 9.72
CA MET A 35 -15.96 -2.59 9.68
C MET A 35 -14.99 -2.03 10.74
N ASN A 36 -14.46 -2.90 11.58
CA ASN A 36 -13.52 -2.50 12.62
C ASN A 36 -12.21 -2.00 12.01
N ALA A 37 -11.63 -0.97 12.63
CA ALA A 37 -10.38 -0.35 12.20
C ALA A 37 -9.22 -1.36 11.98
N MET A 38 -9.14 -2.43 12.76
CA MET A 38 -8.11 -3.46 12.61
C MET A 38 -8.17 -4.14 11.24
N TYR A 39 -9.38 -4.41 10.71
CA TYR A 39 -9.52 -5.13 9.45
C TYR A 39 -9.11 -4.29 8.25
N TYR A 40 -9.19 -2.96 8.31
CA TYR A 40 -8.61 -2.12 7.27
C TYR A 40 -7.09 -2.33 7.20
N GLY A 41 -6.43 -2.47 8.36
CA GLY A 41 -5.03 -2.86 8.43
C GLY A 41 -4.77 -4.20 7.75
N ILE A 42 -5.57 -5.22 8.06
CA ILE A 42 -5.46 -6.55 7.42
C ILE A 42 -5.60 -6.45 5.89
N VAL A 43 -6.64 -5.76 5.41
CA VAL A 43 -6.89 -5.56 3.98
C VAL A 43 -5.73 -4.82 3.30
N VAL A 44 -5.20 -3.76 3.94
CA VAL A 44 -4.01 -3.04 3.45
C VAL A 44 -2.80 -3.96 3.36
N TYR A 45 -2.52 -4.78 4.38
CA TYR A 45 -1.36 -5.67 4.35
C TYR A 45 -1.49 -6.83 3.36
N GLN A 46 -2.71 -7.32 3.11
CA GLN A 46 -2.97 -8.27 2.01
C GLN A 46 -2.76 -7.60 0.64
N GLY A 47 -3.20 -6.34 0.49
CA GLY A 47 -2.86 -5.51 -0.67
C GLY A 47 -1.36 -5.29 -0.83
N GLN A 48 -0.66 -5.01 0.26
CA GLN A 48 0.79 -4.84 0.27
C GLN A 48 1.53 -6.11 -0.12
N GLU A 49 1.12 -7.28 0.39
CA GLU A 49 1.69 -8.57 0.00
C GLU A 49 1.56 -8.80 -1.51
N ARG A 50 0.33 -8.68 -2.05
CA ARG A 50 0.06 -8.84 -3.49
C ARG A 50 0.81 -7.80 -4.32
N PHE A 51 0.86 -6.55 -3.87
CA PHE A 51 1.62 -5.50 -4.54
C PHE A 51 3.13 -5.80 -4.54
N SER A 52 3.66 -6.38 -3.46
CA SER A 52 5.07 -6.79 -3.38
C SER A 52 5.41 -7.80 -4.46
N THR A 53 4.52 -8.77 -4.72
CA THR A 53 4.65 -9.70 -5.85
C THR A 53 4.63 -8.96 -7.18
N LEU A 54 3.67 -8.05 -7.39
CA LEU A 54 3.53 -7.30 -8.65
C LEU A 54 4.72 -6.40 -8.98
N ILE A 55 5.48 -5.94 -7.98
CA ILE A 55 6.72 -5.16 -8.17
C ILE A 55 7.99 -6.04 -8.11
N GLY A 56 7.84 -7.37 -8.12
CA GLY A 56 8.95 -8.31 -8.18
C GLY A 56 9.75 -8.45 -6.89
N MET A 57 9.15 -8.16 -5.74
CA MET A 57 9.71 -8.36 -4.40
C MET A 57 8.82 -9.25 -3.51
N GLY A 58 8.11 -10.18 -4.15
CA GLY A 58 7.25 -11.17 -3.47
C GLY A 58 8.03 -12.40 -2.97
N ALA A 59 7.30 -13.49 -2.77
CA ALA A 59 7.85 -14.76 -2.29
C ALA A 59 8.98 -15.29 -3.20
N ASP A 60 8.78 -15.33 -4.52
CA ASP A 60 9.79 -15.79 -5.48
C ASP A 60 11.13 -15.02 -5.36
N TYR A 61 11.07 -13.69 -5.26
CA TYR A 61 12.27 -12.86 -5.04
C TYR A 61 12.98 -13.26 -3.75
N THR A 62 12.20 -13.45 -2.69
CA THR A 62 12.72 -13.79 -1.37
C THR A 62 13.39 -15.15 -1.34
N GLU A 63 12.73 -16.16 -1.89
CA GLU A 63 13.22 -17.54 -1.96
C GLU A 63 14.50 -17.65 -2.79
N ARG A 64 14.56 -16.95 -3.94
CA ARG A 64 15.71 -17.02 -4.85
C ARG A 64 16.93 -16.26 -4.37
N THR A 65 16.74 -15.18 -3.60
CA THR A 65 17.83 -14.24 -3.29
C THR A 65 18.21 -14.20 -1.81
N GLY A 66 17.33 -14.65 -0.90
CA GLY A 66 17.47 -14.41 0.53
C GLY A 66 17.29 -12.94 0.93
N LEU A 67 16.82 -12.10 0.01
CA LEU A 67 16.57 -10.68 0.21
C LEU A 67 15.06 -10.43 0.20
N GLY A 68 14.61 -9.42 0.94
CA GLY A 68 13.21 -9.04 0.96
C GLY A 68 13.04 -7.57 1.29
N LYS A 69 11.85 -7.21 1.77
CA LYS A 69 11.58 -5.89 2.30
C LYS A 69 10.83 -5.96 3.62
N VAL A 70 11.02 -4.94 4.45
CA VAL A 70 10.31 -4.78 5.72
C VAL A 70 9.69 -3.40 5.79
N VAL A 71 8.43 -3.33 6.21
CA VAL A 71 7.75 -2.05 6.48
C VAL A 71 8.31 -1.50 7.79
N VAL A 72 8.89 -0.30 7.76
CA VAL A 72 9.46 0.35 8.97
C VAL A 72 8.61 1.51 9.48
N GLN A 73 7.72 2.03 8.66
CA GLN A 73 6.74 3.03 9.06
C GLN A 73 5.46 2.83 8.24
N SER A 74 4.31 2.92 8.91
CA SER A 74 3.00 2.95 8.25
C SER A 74 2.11 3.97 8.96
N THR A 75 1.40 4.78 8.18
CA THR A 75 0.25 5.55 8.64
C THR A 75 -0.99 4.99 7.97
N LEU A 76 -2.12 4.96 8.67
CA LEU A 76 -3.42 4.51 8.15
C LEU A 76 -4.48 5.53 8.59
N GLY A 77 -5.13 6.16 7.61
CA GLY A 77 -6.24 7.08 7.82
C GLY A 77 -7.55 6.49 7.32
N PHE A 78 -8.62 6.68 8.08
CA PHE A 78 -9.97 6.23 7.76
C PHE A 78 -10.79 7.41 7.25
N GLU A 79 -11.49 7.25 6.15
CA GLU A 79 -12.22 8.32 5.46
C GLU A 79 -13.72 8.01 5.34
N HIS A 80 -14.07 6.77 5.02
CA HIS A 80 -15.46 6.32 4.91
C HIS A 80 -15.65 4.93 5.53
N GLU A 81 -16.78 4.77 6.23
CA GLU A 81 -17.18 3.49 6.83
C GLU A 81 -17.50 2.46 5.76
N MET A 82 -17.14 1.22 6.03
CA MET A 82 -17.54 0.05 5.24
C MET A 82 -18.47 -0.83 6.07
N ARG A 83 -19.46 -1.43 5.42
CA ARG A 83 -20.49 -2.25 6.04
C ARG A 83 -20.37 -3.70 5.59
N ARG A 84 -21.07 -4.57 6.32
CA ARG A 84 -21.13 -6.01 6.02
C ARG A 84 -21.53 -6.24 4.56
N GLY A 85 -20.75 -7.07 3.87
CA GLY A 85 -21.03 -7.46 2.50
C GLY A 85 -20.64 -6.43 1.44
N ASP A 86 -20.09 -5.28 1.82
CA ASP A 86 -19.51 -4.36 0.84
C ASP A 86 -18.28 -4.98 0.18
N ASP A 87 -18.12 -4.75 -1.12
CA ASP A 87 -16.95 -5.19 -1.88
C ASP A 87 -15.89 -4.08 -1.91
N LEU A 88 -14.65 -4.47 -1.63
CA LEU A 88 -13.49 -3.58 -1.46
C LEU A 88 -12.40 -3.89 -2.49
N GLU A 89 -11.66 -2.86 -2.89
CA GLU A 89 -10.39 -3.01 -3.59
C GLU A 89 -9.27 -2.15 -3.02
N VAL A 90 -8.04 -2.68 -3.07
CA VAL A 90 -6.82 -1.96 -2.68
C VAL A 90 -6.06 -1.56 -3.92
N ARG A 91 -5.91 -0.25 -4.12
CA ARG A 91 -5.15 0.36 -5.21
C ARG A 91 -3.80 0.83 -4.66
N SER A 92 -2.72 0.35 -5.27
CA SER A 92 -1.37 0.47 -4.73
C SER A 92 -0.44 1.26 -5.65
N TRP A 93 0.35 2.12 -5.02
CA TRP A 93 1.31 3.02 -5.64
C TRP A 93 2.71 2.75 -5.11
N LEU A 94 3.69 2.75 -6.01
CA LEU A 94 5.11 2.88 -5.73
C LEU A 94 5.50 4.32 -6.05
N LEU A 95 5.52 5.16 -5.02
CA LEU A 95 5.69 6.61 -5.13
C LEU A 95 7.14 7.01 -5.37
N GLY A 96 8.09 6.21 -4.89
CA GLY A 96 9.51 6.48 -5.05
C GLY A 96 10.38 5.35 -4.52
N VAL A 97 11.60 5.28 -5.05
CA VAL A 97 12.59 4.25 -4.75
C VAL A 97 13.97 4.90 -4.73
N ASP A 98 14.83 4.46 -3.82
CA ASP A 98 16.26 4.77 -3.87
C ASP A 98 17.09 3.49 -3.74
N ASP A 99 18.34 3.59 -3.27
CA ASP A 99 19.22 2.44 -3.12
C ASP A 99 18.62 1.32 -2.26
N LYS A 100 17.80 1.64 -1.25
CA LYS A 100 17.27 0.63 -0.32
C LYS A 100 15.89 0.94 0.27
N ARG A 101 15.28 2.08 -0.04
CA ARG A 101 13.98 2.51 0.48
C ARG A 101 12.93 2.47 -0.60
N LEU A 102 11.71 2.13 -0.22
CA LEU A 102 10.53 2.24 -1.09
C LEU A 102 9.44 3.01 -0.37
N HIS A 103 8.87 3.98 -1.06
CA HIS A 103 7.74 4.77 -0.59
C HIS A 103 6.48 4.25 -1.28
N VAL A 104 5.57 3.67 -0.50
CA VAL A 104 4.40 2.97 -1.00
C VAL A 104 3.14 3.62 -0.44
N LEU A 105 2.07 3.67 -1.23
CA LEU A 105 0.76 4.11 -0.75
C LEU A 105 -0.33 3.15 -1.22
N HIS A 106 -1.23 2.81 -0.32
CA HIS A 106 -2.38 1.94 -0.55
C HIS A 106 -3.67 2.73 -0.31
N GLU A 107 -4.58 2.70 -1.28
CA GLU A 107 -5.92 3.28 -1.17
C GLU A 107 -6.95 2.15 -1.13
N VAL A 108 -7.78 2.12 -0.11
CA VAL A 108 -8.90 1.18 0.01
C VAL A 108 -10.14 1.87 -0.52
N PHE A 109 -10.76 1.31 -1.56
CA PHE A 109 -11.98 1.83 -2.18
C PHE A 109 -13.13 0.83 -2.01
N SER A 110 -14.31 1.38 -1.76
CA SER A 110 -15.57 0.69 -2.03
C SER A 110 -15.73 0.52 -3.54
N ILE A 111 -15.96 -0.72 -3.99
CA ILE A 111 -16.23 -1.02 -5.40
C ILE A 111 -17.64 -0.52 -5.79
N THR A 112 -18.60 -0.57 -4.87
CA THR A 112 -20.01 -0.28 -5.15
C THR A 112 -20.25 1.20 -5.45
N ASP A 113 -19.66 2.10 -4.67
CA ASP A 113 -19.90 3.55 -4.80
C ASP A 113 -18.65 4.38 -5.15
N GLY A 114 -17.50 3.72 -5.29
CA GLY A 114 -16.24 4.33 -5.72
C GLY A 114 -15.61 5.27 -4.69
N ARG A 115 -16.10 5.28 -3.44
CA ARG A 115 -15.55 6.13 -2.37
C ARG A 115 -14.31 5.52 -1.74
N ARG A 116 -13.32 6.35 -1.41
CA ARG A 116 -12.13 5.90 -0.69
C ARG A 116 -12.45 5.72 0.79
N ALA A 117 -12.34 4.50 1.27
CA ALA A 117 -12.64 4.13 2.64
C ALA A 117 -11.45 4.38 3.58
N ALA A 118 -10.23 4.14 3.09
CA ALA A 118 -9.01 4.37 3.85
C ALA A 118 -7.80 4.63 2.93
N VAL A 119 -6.75 5.21 3.50
CA VAL A 119 -5.47 5.40 2.83
C VAL A 119 -4.34 5.05 3.80
N SER A 120 -3.38 4.25 3.34
CA SER A 120 -2.18 3.90 4.09
C SER A 120 -0.93 4.32 3.34
N GLU A 121 -0.06 5.08 3.98
CA GLU A 121 1.27 5.43 3.46
C GLU A 121 2.32 4.62 4.22
N GLN A 122 3.28 4.05 3.49
CA GLN A 122 4.28 3.12 4.02
C GLN A 122 5.69 3.47 3.53
N LEU A 123 6.66 3.25 4.41
CA LEU A 123 8.08 3.27 4.08
C LEU A 123 8.66 1.88 4.32
N ASP A 124 9.20 1.30 3.26
CA ASP A 124 9.80 -0.03 3.30
C ASP A 124 11.30 0.05 3.12
N LEU A 125 12.02 -0.88 3.74
CA LEU A 125 13.46 -1.04 3.57
C LEU A 125 13.76 -2.39 2.92
N HIS A 126 14.61 -2.38 1.90
CA HIS A 126 15.23 -3.58 1.35
C HIS A 126 16.18 -4.19 2.39
N PHE A 127 16.09 -5.51 2.56
CA PHE A 127 16.57 -6.21 3.75
C PHE A 127 17.16 -7.57 3.38
N ASP A 128 18.35 -7.86 3.91
CA ASP A 128 18.98 -9.18 3.83
C ASP A 128 18.50 -10.02 5.02
N LEU A 129 17.87 -11.16 4.71
CA LEU A 129 17.28 -12.04 5.73
C LEU A 129 18.31 -12.87 6.49
N ALA A 130 19.48 -13.11 5.91
CA ALA A 130 20.56 -13.84 6.58
C ALA A 130 21.26 -12.94 7.61
N SER A 131 21.64 -11.73 7.21
CA SER A 131 22.31 -10.78 8.12
C SER A 131 21.35 -9.99 9.01
N ARG A 132 20.05 -10.01 8.68
CA ARG A 132 18.98 -9.20 9.26
C ARG A 132 19.30 -7.70 9.28
N ARG A 133 19.80 -7.19 8.17
CA ARG A 133 20.18 -5.77 8.01
C ARG A 133 19.64 -5.21 6.71
N THR A 134 19.45 -3.89 6.69
CA THR A 134 19.14 -3.18 5.45
C THR A 134 20.33 -3.26 4.50
N CYS A 135 20.09 -3.50 3.23
CA CYS A 135 21.14 -3.54 2.21
C CYS A 135 20.65 -2.86 0.92
N PRO A 136 21.56 -2.39 0.04
CA PRO A 136 21.17 -1.90 -1.27
C PRO A 136 20.46 -2.97 -2.11
N MET A 137 19.48 -2.55 -2.91
CA MET A 137 18.84 -3.40 -3.91
C MET A 137 19.84 -3.75 -5.03
N PRO A 138 19.79 -4.97 -5.58
CA PRO A 138 20.51 -5.29 -6.80
C PRO A 138 20.22 -4.27 -7.92
N PRO A 139 21.21 -3.86 -8.74
CA PRO A 139 21.02 -2.78 -9.72
C PRO A 139 19.84 -2.99 -10.68
N GLU A 140 19.62 -4.23 -11.11
CA GLU A 140 18.51 -4.58 -12.01
C GLU A 140 17.14 -4.39 -11.34
N GLN A 141 17.00 -4.83 -10.08
CA GLN A 141 15.77 -4.65 -9.31
C GLN A 141 15.49 -3.17 -9.06
N ARG A 142 16.52 -2.41 -8.69
CA ARG A 142 16.42 -0.97 -8.46
C ARG A 142 16.01 -0.22 -9.74
N GLU A 143 16.59 -0.58 -10.88
CA GLU A 143 16.23 0.03 -12.18
C GLU A 143 14.78 -0.28 -12.57
N TYR A 144 14.35 -1.53 -12.43
CA TYR A 144 12.96 -1.93 -12.67
C TYR A 144 11.98 -1.14 -11.80
N LEU A 145 12.25 -1.05 -10.49
CA LEU A 145 11.38 -0.35 -9.53
C LEU A 145 11.35 1.17 -9.77
N ASN A 146 12.48 1.78 -10.13
CA ASN A 146 12.52 3.20 -10.52
C ASN A 146 11.64 3.47 -11.74
N ARG A 147 11.71 2.62 -12.78
CA ARG A 147 10.87 2.75 -13.97
C ARG A 147 9.40 2.53 -13.66
N PHE A 148 9.08 1.52 -12.85
CA PHE A 148 7.72 1.26 -12.38
C PHE A 148 7.15 2.49 -11.66
N SER A 149 7.90 3.02 -10.69
CA SER A 149 7.51 4.22 -9.94
C SER A 149 7.31 5.42 -10.85
N HIS A 150 8.26 5.68 -11.75
CA HIS A 150 8.17 6.78 -12.71
C HIS A 150 6.91 6.69 -13.59
N THR A 151 6.56 5.50 -14.08
CA THR A 151 5.33 5.29 -14.85
C THR A 151 4.09 5.57 -14.01
N GLN A 152 4.02 5.08 -12.76
CA GLN A 152 2.83 5.31 -11.94
C GLN A 152 2.62 6.79 -11.61
N ILE A 153 3.68 7.50 -11.26
CA ILE A 153 3.58 8.91 -10.84
C ILE A 153 3.53 9.89 -12.02
N SER A 154 3.68 9.43 -13.28
CA SER A 154 3.69 10.32 -14.45
C SER A 154 2.36 11.04 -14.67
N GLY A 155 1.26 10.48 -14.18
CA GLY A 155 -0.08 11.09 -14.23
C GLY A 155 -0.41 11.99 -13.04
N GLY A 156 0.48 12.11 -12.05
CA GLY A 156 0.27 12.82 -10.79
C GLY A 156 0.34 11.90 -9.57
N LEU A 157 0.44 12.51 -8.40
CA LEU A 157 0.50 11.81 -7.12
C LEU A 157 -0.91 11.63 -6.53
N PRO A 158 -1.16 10.52 -5.80
CA PRO A 158 -2.42 10.34 -5.08
C PRO A 158 -2.56 11.33 -3.92
N ALA A 159 -3.80 11.66 -3.56
CA ALA A 159 -4.09 12.42 -2.36
C ALA A 159 -3.84 11.59 -1.09
N GLY A 160 -3.53 12.24 0.04
CA GLY A 160 -3.39 11.56 1.35
C GLY A 160 -1.96 11.21 1.76
N ILE A 161 -0.96 11.51 0.93
CA ILE A 161 0.47 11.44 1.26
C ILE A 161 0.79 12.41 2.42
N GLY A 162 1.64 12.00 3.35
CA GLY A 162 2.18 12.85 4.42
C GLY A 162 1.20 13.16 5.54
N ARG A 163 0.11 12.39 5.68
CA ARG A 163 -0.86 12.58 6.76
C ARG A 163 -0.22 12.32 8.12
N ARG A 164 -0.51 13.21 9.06
CA ARG A 164 -0.03 13.13 10.45
C ARG A 164 -1.22 13.22 11.39
N VAL A 165 -1.15 12.48 12.50
CA VAL A 165 -2.10 12.66 13.60
C VAL A 165 -1.74 13.98 14.28
N CYS A 166 -2.65 14.94 14.19
CA CYS A 166 -2.60 16.19 14.93
C CYS A 166 -3.70 16.14 15.99
N GLY A 167 -3.35 16.40 17.25
CA GLY A 167 -4.34 16.55 18.31
C GLY A 167 -5.24 17.76 18.05
N PRO A 168 -6.44 17.80 18.66
CA PRO A 168 -7.33 18.95 18.53
C PRO A 168 -6.61 20.23 18.99
N SER A 169 -6.58 21.25 18.14
CA SER A 169 -6.06 22.57 18.50
C SER A 169 -7.22 23.55 18.69
N ALA A 170 -7.02 24.61 19.48
CA ALA A 170 -8.05 25.64 19.69
C ALA A 170 -8.54 26.33 18.39
N ARG A 171 -7.86 26.11 17.25
CA ARG A 171 -8.24 26.62 15.93
C ARG A 171 -9.24 25.73 15.18
N ASP A 172 -9.48 24.50 15.65
CA ASP A 172 -10.31 23.50 14.95
C ASP A 172 -11.78 23.47 15.43
N ALA A 173 -12.16 24.40 16.31
CA ALA A 173 -13.54 24.58 16.77
C ALA A 173 -14.41 25.28 15.70
N ALA A 174 -14.47 24.72 14.49
CA ALA A 174 -15.55 24.98 13.56
C ALA A 174 -16.50 23.77 13.57
N PRO A 175 -17.82 23.96 13.66
CA PRO A 175 -18.74 22.86 13.87
C PRO A 175 -18.91 22.00 12.61
N GLY A 176 -18.62 20.71 12.76
CA GLY A 176 -19.35 19.62 12.12
C GLY A 176 -18.76 19.06 10.82
N ARG A 177 -18.25 17.83 10.91
CA ARG A 177 -18.83 16.61 10.31
C ARG A 177 -17.92 15.43 10.66
N ILE A 178 -18.47 14.47 11.39
CA ILE A 178 -18.05 13.07 11.31
C ILE A 178 -18.95 12.46 10.25
#